data_AF-A0A432ZJW8-F1
#
_entry.id   AF-A0A432ZJW8-F1
#
_cell.length_a   1.000
_cell.length_b   1.000
_cell.length_c   1.000
_cell.angle_alpha   90.00
_cell.angle_beta   90.00
_cell.angle_gamma   90.00
#
_symmetry.space_group_name_H-M   'P 1'
#
loop_
_entity.id
_entity.type
_entity.pdbx_description
1 polymer ?
#
loop_
_entity_poly.entity_id
_entity_poly.type
_entity_poly.pdbx_seq_one_letter_code
_entity_poly.pdbx_strand_id
1 'polypeptide(L)'
;MKQVKGFTFIEVLTVLSIIAIATIGSLTVRDWALGNARVSEAKSQIITIQSGSALWRPRDGTYSGISLASMSGIAAVPQNWGDGVGLNPWGGDVNVEVDGSDPTRYVVTLDGIDENAEGARLARDFADYALDASYSAGALVVRFQG
;
A
#
# COMPACT_ATOMS: atom_id res chain seq x y z
N MET A 1 -13.71 57.51 27.68
CA MET A 1 -13.95 56.65 26.50
C MET A 1 -12.65 55.89 26.20
N LYS A 2 -12.65 54.55 26.28
CA LYS A 2 -11.47 53.74 25.89
C LYS A 2 -11.37 53.76 24.36
N GLN A 3 -10.26 54.27 23.81
CA GLN A 3 -9.99 54.13 22.38
C GLN A 3 -9.67 52.66 22.08
N VAL A 4 -10.54 52.04 21.29
CA VAL A 4 -10.26 50.73 20.70
C VAL A 4 -9.35 50.99 19.50
N LYS A 5 -8.08 50.61 19.59
CA LYS A 5 -7.19 50.63 18.42
C LYS A 5 -7.66 49.54 17.46
N GLY A 6 -8.14 49.94 16.28
CA GLY A 6 -8.44 49.01 15.19
C GLY A 6 -7.16 48.42 14.60
N PHE A 7 -7.26 47.24 13.99
CA PHE A 7 -6.15 46.61 13.28
C PHE A 7 -5.66 47.48 12.13
N THR A 8 -4.35 47.58 11.97
CA THR A 8 -3.73 48.23 10.81
C THR A 8 -3.75 47.30 9.60
N PHE A 9 -3.73 47.87 8.39
CA PHE A 9 -3.74 47.09 7.15
C PHE A 9 -2.52 46.15 7.05
N ILE A 10 -1.36 46.59 7.53
CA ILE A 10 -0.14 45.78 7.54
C ILE A 10 -0.25 44.58 8.48
N GLU A 11 -0.89 44.72 9.65
CA GLU A 11 -1.14 43.60 10.57
C GLU A 11 -2.10 42.57 9.97
N VAL A 12 -3.13 43.00 9.25
CA VAL A 12 -4.03 42.07 8.56
C VAL A 12 -3.28 41.30 7.47
N LEU A 13 -2.43 41.97 6.71
CA LEU A 13 -1.63 41.35 5.64
C LEU A 13 -0.61 40.33 6.17
N THR A 14 0.07 40.64 7.28
CA THR A 14 1.03 39.71 7.89
C THR A 14 0.33 38.48 8.45
N VAL A 15 -0.82 38.66 9.13
CA VAL A 15 -1.61 37.54 9.66
C VAL A 15 -2.12 36.64 8.53
N LEU A 16 -2.67 37.21 7.46
CA LEU A 16 -3.13 36.43 6.30
C LEU A 16 -1.98 35.66 5.63
N SER A 17 -0.79 36.26 5.55
CA SER A 17 0.40 35.60 4.98
C SER A 17 0.82 34.39 5.83
N ILE A 18 0.83 34.53 7.16
CA ILE A 18 1.16 33.43 8.08
C ILE A 18 0.12 32.31 7.97
N ILE A 19 -1.17 32.65 7.93
CA ILE A 19 -2.25 31.66 7.79
C ILE A 19 -2.13 30.91 6.46
N ALA A 20 -1.86 31.61 5.35
CA ALA A 20 -1.70 30.99 4.05
C ALA A 20 -0.55 29.97 4.03
N ILE A 21 0.62 30.35 4.55
CA ILE A 21 1.80 29.46 4.64
C ILE A 21 1.51 28.27 5.56
N ALA A 22 0.91 28.50 6.72
CA ALA A 22 0.57 27.45 7.68
C ALA A 22 -0.44 26.44 7.11
N THR A 23 -1.43 26.93 6.35
CA THR A 23 -2.45 26.07 5.73
C THR A 23 -1.85 25.19 4.65
N ILE A 24 -1.02 25.75 3.76
CA ILE A 24 -0.35 24.97 2.69
C ILE A 24 0.59 23.93 3.31
N GLY A 25 1.42 24.32 4.29
CA GLY A 25 2.33 23.39 4.97
C GLY A 25 1.61 22.27 5.71
N SER A 26 0.42 22.52 6.26
CA SER A 26 -0.36 21.47 6.93
C SER A 26 -0.93 20.42 5.97
N LEU A 27 -1.24 20.78 4.72
CA LEU A 27 -1.81 19.85 3.75
C LEU A 27 -0.73 18.89 3.23
N THR A 28 0.44 19.40 2.87
CA THR A 28 1.54 18.57 2.34
C THR A 28 2.07 17.55 3.35
N VAL A 29 2.13 17.92 4.64
CA VAL A 29 2.52 16.99 5.71
C VAL A 29 1.48 15.88 5.91
N ARG A 30 0.19 16.20 5.76
CA ARG A 30 -0.89 15.19 5.83
C ARG A 30 -0.80 14.21 4.67
N ASP A 31 -0.60 14.69 3.45
CA ASP A 31 -0.51 13.84 2.27
C ASP A 31 0.68 12.87 2.37
N TRP A 32 1.85 13.35 2.84
CA TRP A 32 3.01 12.50 3.10
C TRP A 32 2.76 11.45 4.20
N ALA A 33 2.08 11.83 5.29
CA ALA A 33 1.76 10.91 6.38
C ALA A 33 0.78 9.81 5.95
N LEU A 34 -0.24 10.17 5.14
CA LEU A 34 -1.18 9.22 4.57
C LEU A 34 -0.48 8.24 3.62
N GLY A 35 0.42 8.72 2.76
CA GLY A 35 1.20 7.85 1.87
C GLY A 35 2.10 6.85 2.63
N ASN A 36 2.69 7.27 3.75
CA ASN A 36 3.43 6.36 4.63
C ASN A 36 2.54 5.30 5.29
N ALA A 37 1.35 5.69 5.74
CA ALA A 37 0.39 4.74 6.30
C ALA A 37 -0.05 3.71 5.27
N ARG A 38 -0.41 4.15 4.05
CA ARG A 38 -0.79 3.27 2.93
C ARG A 38 0.31 2.27 2.59
N VAL A 39 1.54 2.73 2.39
CA VAL A 39 2.68 1.83 2.10
C VAL A 39 2.93 0.85 3.24
N SER A 40 2.86 1.29 4.50
CA SER A 40 3.03 0.40 5.66
C SER A 40 1.94 -0.67 5.72
N GLU A 41 0.70 -0.30 5.42
CA GLU A 41 -0.44 -1.23 5.39
C GLU A 41 -0.29 -2.24 4.24
N ALA A 42 0.02 -1.79 3.02
CA ALA A 42 0.27 -2.66 1.87
C ALA A 42 1.42 -3.64 2.15
N LYS A 43 2.50 -3.19 2.79
CA LYS A 43 3.60 -4.06 3.23
C LYS A 43 3.13 -5.12 4.21
N SER A 44 2.31 -4.73 5.20
CA SER A 44 1.73 -5.67 6.17
C SER A 44 0.79 -6.68 5.48
N GLN A 45 0.04 -6.25 4.47
CA GLN A 45 -0.81 -7.14 3.69
C GLN A 45 0.03 -8.19 2.95
N ILE A 46 1.09 -7.78 2.23
CA ILE A 46 1.99 -8.70 1.52
C ILE A 46 2.67 -9.70 2.49
N ILE A 47 3.11 -9.25 3.66
CA ILE A 47 3.70 -10.15 4.68
C ILE A 47 2.66 -11.16 5.19
N THR A 48 1.42 -10.72 5.39
CA THR A 48 0.32 -11.61 5.79
C THR A 48 0.04 -12.64 4.70
N ILE A 49 0.02 -12.22 3.42
CA ILE A 49 -0.09 -13.14 2.27
C ILE A 49 1.06 -14.14 2.28
N GLN A 50 2.30 -13.70 2.47
CA GLN A 50 3.46 -14.59 2.52
C GLN A 50 3.31 -15.66 3.61
N SER A 51 2.88 -15.27 4.81
CA SER A 51 2.62 -16.22 5.89
C SER A 51 1.45 -17.17 5.58
N GLY A 52 0.39 -16.64 4.95
CA GLY A 52 -0.75 -17.43 4.50
C GLY A 52 -0.38 -18.41 3.39
N SER A 53 0.53 -18.03 2.48
CA SER A 53 0.98 -18.88 1.37
C SER A 53 1.76 -20.06 1.92
N ALA A 54 2.61 -19.83 2.92
CA ALA A 54 3.31 -20.90 3.63
C ALA A 54 2.37 -21.86 4.37
N LEU A 55 1.27 -21.35 4.94
CA LEU A 55 0.23 -22.16 5.58
C LEU A 55 -0.61 -22.96 4.58
N TRP A 56 -0.94 -22.32 3.45
CA TRP A 56 -1.77 -22.90 2.40
C TRP A 56 -1.03 -23.98 1.61
N ARG A 57 0.30 -23.89 1.53
CA ARG A 57 1.16 -24.74 0.70
C ARG A 57 0.79 -26.23 0.81
N PRO A 58 0.34 -26.85 -0.29
CA PRO A 58 0.03 -28.28 -0.35
C PRO A 58 1.27 -29.16 -0.11
N ARG A 59 1.03 -30.43 0.18
CA ARG A 59 2.09 -31.43 0.45
C ARG A 59 2.99 -31.73 -0.75
N ASP A 60 2.53 -31.46 -1.96
CA ASP A 60 3.32 -31.63 -3.18
C ASP A 60 4.35 -30.52 -3.40
N GLY A 61 4.30 -29.44 -2.59
CA GLY A 61 5.24 -28.32 -2.65
C GLY A 61 4.96 -27.33 -3.78
N THR A 62 3.82 -27.44 -4.49
CA THR A 62 3.46 -26.54 -5.58
C THR A 62 2.35 -25.58 -5.18
N TYR A 63 2.37 -24.38 -5.74
CA TYR A 63 1.39 -23.33 -5.51
C TYR A 63 0.22 -23.38 -6.51
N SER A 64 0.03 -24.49 -7.22
CA SER A 64 -1.03 -24.61 -8.24
C SER A 64 -2.42 -24.42 -7.63
N GLY A 65 -3.16 -23.41 -8.11
CA GLY A 65 -4.47 -23.05 -7.57
C GLY A 65 -4.43 -22.13 -6.34
N ILE A 66 -3.27 -21.59 -5.98
CA ILE A 66 -3.21 -20.52 -4.98
C ILE A 66 -3.98 -19.30 -5.48
N SER A 67 -4.78 -18.73 -4.59
CA SER A 67 -5.50 -17.47 -4.78
C SER A 67 -5.87 -16.92 -3.41
N LEU A 68 -6.14 -15.62 -3.32
CA LEU A 68 -6.67 -15.02 -2.09
C LEU A 68 -7.96 -15.70 -1.63
N ALA A 69 -8.82 -16.09 -2.58
CA ALA A 69 -10.04 -16.84 -2.29
C ALA A 69 -9.77 -18.24 -1.71
N SER A 70 -8.80 -18.98 -2.27
CA SER A 70 -8.47 -20.32 -1.76
C SER A 70 -7.75 -20.27 -0.41
N MET A 71 -6.96 -19.23 -0.16
CA MET A 71 -6.31 -18.96 1.13
C MET A 71 -7.31 -18.52 2.21
N SER A 72 -8.23 -17.60 1.87
CA SER A 72 -9.25 -17.11 2.81
C SER A 72 -10.25 -18.21 3.17
N GLY A 73 -10.58 -19.10 2.23
CA GLY A 73 -11.44 -20.26 2.46
C GLY A 73 -10.94 -21.23 3.54
N ILE A 74 -9.62 -21.30 3.79
CA ILE A 74 -9.02 -22.09 4.87
C ILE A 74 -8.52 -21.25 6.05
N ALA A 75 -8.84 -19.95 6.07
CA ALA A 75 -8.34 -18.98 7.05
C ALA A 75 -6.81 -18.89 7.14
N ALA A 76 -6.09 -19.12 6.03
CA ALA A 76 -4.66 -18.84 5.94
C ALA A 76 -4.37 -17.32 5.84
N VAL A 77 -5.35 -16.56 5.39
CA VAL A 77 -5.43 -15.10 5.45
C VAL A 77 -6.80 -14.71 6.03
N PRO A 78 -7.02 -13.44 6.45
CA PRO A 78 -8.31 -13.02 6.97
C PRO A 78 -9.46 -13.35 6.01
N GLN A 79 -10.53 -13.96 6.52
CA GLN A 79 -11.67 -14.40 5.70
C GLN A 79 -12.38 -13.24 4.99
N ASN A 80 -12.34 -12.04 5.58
CA ASN A 80 -12.93 -10.84 5.00
C ASN A 80 -12.16 -10.30 3.78
N TRP A 81 -10.98 -10.85 3.46
CA TRP A 81 -10.24 -10.48 2.25
C TRP A 81 -10.86 -11.09 1.00
N GLY A 82 -11.59 -12.20 1.11
CA GLY A 82 -12.31 -12.81 0.00
C GLY A 82 -11.42 -13.08 -1.20
N ASP A 83 -11.78 -12.50 -2.34
CA ASP A 83 -11.07 -12.58 -3.63
C ASP A 83 -10.00 -11.50 -3.81
N GLY A 84 -9.87 -10.56 -2.87
CA GLY A 84 -8.88 -9.48 -2.92
C GLY A 84 -9.33 -8.20 -3.62
N VAL A 85 -10.59 -8.09 -4.04
CA VAL A 85 -11.11 -6.90 -4.74
C VAL A 85 -11.19 -5.69 -3.81
N GLY A 86 -10.60 -4.57 -4.22
CA GLY A 86 -10.58 -3.32 -3.46
C GLY A 86 -9.89 -3.43 -2.09
N LEU A 87 -9.03 -4.44 -1.90
CA LEU A 87 -8.42 -4.76 -0.61
C LEU A 87 -7.27 -3.82 -0.25
N ASN A 88 -6.54 -3.31 -1.23
CA ASN A 88 -5.34 -2.54 -0.94
C ASN A 88 -5.67 -1.10 -0.47
N PRO A 89 -4.72 -0.39 0.15
CA PRO A 89 -4.98 0.94 0.75
C PRO A 89 -5.37 2.05 -0.23
N TRP A 90 -5.21 1.83 -1.53
CA TRP A 90 -5.64 2.72 -2.60
C TRP A 90 -7.03 2.34 -3.16
N GLY A 91 -7.64 1.27 -2.63
CA GLY A 91 -8.91 0.74 -3.12
C GLY A 91 -8.79 -0.09 -4.40
N GLY A 92 -7.56 -0.47 -4.76
CA GLY A 92 -7.30 -1.42 -5.84
C GLY A 92 -7.26 -2.87 -5.35
N ASP A 93 -7.08 -3.77 -6.29
CA ASP A 93 -7.13 -5.21 -6.04
C ASP A 93 -5.78 -5.73 -5.53
N VAL A 94 -5.85 -6.85 -4.83
CA VAL A 94 -4.70 -7.70 -4.53
C VAL A 94 -4.96 -9.06 -5.13
N ASN A 95 -4.01 -9.56 -5.92
CA ASN A 95 -4.08 -10.90 -6.51
C ASN A 95 -2.91 -11.76 -6.04
N VAL A 96 -3.14 -13.07 -5.90
CA VAL A 96 -2.11 -14.06 -5.62
C VAL A 96 -2.28 -15.19 -6.62
N GLU A 97 -1.22 -15.54 -7.33
CA GLU A 97 -1.25 -16.59 -8.33
C GLU A 97 0.04 -17.40 -8.34
N VAL A 98 -0.02 -18.60 -8.92
CA VAL A 98 1.18 -19.41 -9.16
C VAL A 98 2.04 -18.78 -10.25
N ASP A 99 3.36 -18.82 -10.08
CA ASP A 99 4.26 -18.39 -11.16
C ASP A 99 4.17 -19.38 -12.34
N GLY A 100 3.79 -18.89 -13.51
CA GLY A 100 3.66 -19.71 -14.72
C GLY A 100 4.97 -20.35 -15.20
N SER A 101 6.12 -19.88 -14.72
CA SER A 101 7.44 -20.43 -15.05
C SER A 101 7.96 -21.48 -14.06
N ASP A 102 7.50 -21.43 -12.80
CA ASP A 102 7.93 -22.34 -11.73
C ASP A 102 6.80 -22.52 -10.71
N PRO A 103 6.14 -23.68 -10.65
CA PRO A 103 5.00 -23.90 -9.77
C PRO A 103 5.38 -23.93 -8.28
N THR A 104 6.67 -23.89 -7.91
CA THR A 104 7.12 -23.75 -6.52
C THR A 104 7.15 -22.29 -6.04
N ARG A 105 6.81 -21.36 -6.93
CA ARG A 105 6.77 -19.92 -6.67
C ARG A 105 5.35 -19.39 -6.83
N TYR A 106 5.12 -18.24 -6.22
CA TYR A 106 3.88 -17.49 -6.36
C TYR A 106 4.18 -16.02 -6.55
N VAL A 107 3.23 -15.33 -7.16
CA VAL A 107 3.27 -13.91 -7.50
C VAL A 107 2.15 -13.22 -6.75
N VAL A 108 2.47 -12.10 -6.11
CA VAL A 108 1.52 -11.20 -5.46
C VAL A 108 1.49 -9.91 -6.28
N THR A 109 0.29 -9.52 -6.72
CA THR A 109 0.08 -8.29 -7.50
C THR A 109 -0.82 -7.34 -6.73
N LEU A 110 -0.43 -6.06 -6.62
CA LEU A 110 -1.26 -4.98 -6.09
C LEU A 110 -1.48 -3.96 -7.20
N ASP A 111 -2.73 -3.73 -7.58
CA ASP A 111 -3.10 -2.78 -8.65
C ASP A 111 -3.66 -1.46 -8.10
N GLY A 112 -3.79 -0.44 -8.94
CA GLY A 112 -4.46 0.81 -8.54
C GLY A 112 -3.68 1.64 -7.53
N ILE A 113 -2.35 1.55 -7.49
CA ILE A 113 -1.52 2.45 -6.68
C ILE A 113 -1.51 3.84 -7.33
N ASP A 114 -2.16 4.81 -6.68
CA ASP A 114 -2.34 6.17 -7.18
C ASP A 114 -1.02 6.92 -7.43
N GLU A 115 -0.05 6.77 -6.52
CA GLU A 115 1.19 7.54 -6.51
C GLU A 115 2.39 6.67 -6.89
N ASN A 116 3.06 7.03 -7.99
CA ASN A 116 4.18 6.26 -8.52
C ASN A 116 5.34 6.14 -7.53
N ALA A 117 5.58 7.19 -6.73
CA ALA A 117 6.65 7.16 -5.73
C ALA A 117 6.38 6.12 -4.63
N GLU A 118 5.12 5.88 -4.27
CA GLU A 118 4.72 4.89 -3.26
C GLU A 118 4.93 3.46 -3.78
N GLY A 119 4.50 3.19 -5.02
CA GLY A 119 4.70 1.89 -5.67
C GLY A 119 6.17 1.57 -5.91
N ALA A 120 6.95 2.55 -6.39
CA ALA A 120 8.40 2.39 -6.56
C ALA A 120 9.12 2.13 -5.22
N ARG A 121 8.67 2.77 -4.13
CA ARG A 121 9.20 2.51 -2.79
C ARG A 121 8.88 1.09 -2.33
N LEU A 122 7.66 0.60 -2.55
CA LEU A 122 7.29 -0.79 -2.23
C LEU A 122 8.15 -1.79 -3.01
N ALA A 123 8.32 -1.59 -4.33
CA ALA A 123 9.16 -2.47 -5.14
C ALA A 123 10.61 -2.52 -4.60
N ARG A 124 11.17 -1.36 -4.22
CA ARG A 124 12.49 -1.29 -3.59
C ARG A 124 12.53 -2.02 -2.26
N ASP A 125 11.53 -1.84 -1.40
CA ASP A 125 11.46 -2.48 -0.09
C ASP A 125 11.41 -4.01 -0.19
N PHE A 126 10.77 -4.55 -1.24
CA PHE A 126 10.66 -5.99 -1.46
C PHE A 126 11.82 -6.59 -2.27
N ALA A 127 12.66 -5.77 -2.91
CA ALA A 127 13.80 -6.25 -3.69
C ALA A 127 14.80 -7.10 -2.88
N ASP A 128 14.89 -6.86 -1.57
CA ASP A 128 15.78 -7.62 -0.66
C ASP A 128 15.15 -8.93 -0.13
N TYR A 129 13.83 -9.10 -0.23
CA TYR A 129 13.09 -10.22 0.37
C TYR A 129 12.42 -11.15 -0.65
N ALA A 130 12.09 -10.61 -1.81
CA ALA A 130 11.45 -11.31 -2.92
C ALA A 130 12.50 -11.82 -3.91
N LEU A 131 12.12 -12.78 -4.76
CA LEU A 131 12.95 -13.18 -5.89
C LEU A 131 13.00 -12.08 -6.95
N ASP A 132 11.89 -11.37 -7.11
CA ASP A 132 11.73 -10.26 -8.03
C ASP A 132 10.64 -9.33 -7.49
N ALA A 133 10.84 -8.03 -7.61
CA ALA A 133 9.88 -7.01 -7.20
C ALA A 133 9.94 -5.87 -8.21
N SER A 134 8.82 -5.60 -8.87
CA SER A 134 8.73 -4.58 -9.90
C SER A 134 7.48 -3.75 -9.75
N TYR A 135 7.55 -2.49 -10.16
CA TYR A 135 6.40 -1.59 -10.19
C TYR A 135 6.32 -0.93 -11.56
N SER A 136 5.13 -0.96 -12.16
CA SER A 136 4.85 -0.25 -13.42
C SER A 136 3.38 0.11 -13.54
N ALA A 137 3.09 1.34 -13.98
CA ALA A 137 1.74 1.77 -14.36
C ALA A 137 0.66 1.51 -13.28
N GLY A 138 0.96 1.78 -12.01
CA GLY A 138 0.00 1.58 -10.91
C GLY A 138 -0.05 0.15 -10.34
N ALA A 139 0.71 -0.79 -10.92
CA ALA A 139 0.75 -2.18 -10.49
C ALA A 139 2.12 -2.53 -9.89
N LEU A 140 2.12 -3.04 -8.66
CA LEU A 140 3.26 -3.68 -8.01
C LEU A 140 3.15 -5.19 -8.19
N VAL A 141 4.21 -5.83 -8.68
CA VAL A 141 4.31 -7.28 -8.84
C VAL A 141 5.48 -7.77 -8.00
N VAL A 142 5.23 -8.67 -7.06
CA VAL A 142 6.25 -9.25 -6.17
C VAL A 142 6.21 -10.77 -6.27
N ARG A 143 7.34 -11.38 -6.60
CA ARG A 143 7.49 -12.82 -6.77
C ARG A 143 8.24 -13.42 -5.60
N PHE A 144 7.67 -14.45 -4.98
CA PHE A 144 8.27 -15.12 -3.83
C PHE A 144 8.61 -16.57 -4.14
N GLN A 145 9.69 -17.04 -3.51
CA GLN A 145 9.91 -18.46 -3.32
C GLN A 145 9.05 -18.92 -2.13
N GLY A 146 8.44 -20.09 -2.24
CA GLY A 146 7.64 -20.63 -1.17
C GLY A 146 8.17 -21.87 -0.49
#